data_AF-A0AAD0USH5-F1
#
_entry.id   AF-A0AAD0USH5-F1
#
_cell.length_a   1.000
_cell.length_b   1.000
_cell.length_c   1.000
_cell.angle_alpha   90.00
_cell.angle_beta   90.00
_cell.angle_gamma   90.00
#
_symmetry.space_group_name_H-M   'P 1'
#
loop_
_entity.id
_entity.type
_entity.pdbx_description
1 polymer ?
#
loop_
_entity_poly.entity_id
_entity_poly.type
_entity_poly.pdbx_seq_one_letter_code
_entity_poly.pdbx_strand_id
1 'polypeptide(L)'
;MIKILKPIILFLIPILSIHAWKGDPFEKILKDYKFQFSFGKDFKSTKVKENPNLYYDYAIKHKSKKLEIRYFIGLPAPKIDGIDFEKTELYKQQALTTAANVCQCMDRIRTNDLSIDTVALFNAEWGANFYVEATSEFGRGFKYSIVTAVHKKDLPDLYTIFLFDDFDSVKSEIQEAALNLKFSPK
;
A
#
# COMPACT_ATOMS: atom_id res chain seq x y z
N MET A 1 22.96 -42.54 28.37
CA MET A 1 22.26 -41.35 28.88
C MET A 1 23.06 -40.10 28.48
N ILE A 2 22.68 -39.43 27.39
CA ILE A 2 23.21 -38.12 27.02
C ILE A 2 21.98 -37.24 26.75
N LYS A 3 21.72 -36.30 27.65
CA LYS A 3 20.69 -35.27 27.50
C LYS A 3 21.23 -34.21 26.53
N ILE A 4 20.86 -34.31 25.25
CA ILE A 4 21.12 -33.21 24.31
C ILE A 4 19.97 -32.22 24.46
N LEU A 5 20.26 -31.16 25.21
CA LEU A 5 19.45 -29.97 25.38
C LEU A 5 19.36 -29.26 24.02
N LYS A 6 18.14 -29.09 23.50
CA LYS A 6 17.88 -28.29 22.29
C LYS A 6 18.40 -26.86 22.46
N PRO A 7 19.02 -26.25 21.44
CA PRO A 7 18.77 -24.86 21.15
C PRO A 7 17.56 -24.80 20.21
N ILE A 8 16.37 -24.54 20.78
CA ILE A 8 15.28 -23.97 20.01
C ILE A 8 15.78 -22.57 19.63
N ILE A 9 16.37 -22.45 18.44
CA ILE A 9 16.52 -21.14 17.79
C ILE A 9 15.12 -20.74 17.40
N LEU A 10 14.44 -20.07 18.33
CA LEU A 10 13.29 -19.26 18.03
C LEU A 10 13.83 -18.17 17.09
N PHE A 11 13.61 -18.31 15.78
CA PHE A 11 13.64 -17.16 14.89
C PHE A 11 12.53 -16.24 15.39
N LEU A 12 12.86 -15.38 16.36
CA LEU A 12 12.30 -14.05 16.46
C LEU A 12 12.69 -13.39 15.14
N ILE A 13 11.91 -13.65 14.09
CA ILE A 13 11.70 -12.64 13.07
C ILE A 13 11.17 -11.47 13.90
N PRO A 14 11.93 -10.38 14.11
CA PRO A 14 11.31 -9.20 14.65
C PRO A 14 10.15 -8.96 13.70
N ILE A 15 8.93 -9.06 14.23
CA ILE A 15 7.78 -8.47 13.60
C ILE A 15 8.22 -7.01 13.51
N LEU A 16 8.80 -6.63 12.37
CA LEU A 16 8.84 -5.26 11.91
C LEU A 16 7.38 -4.95 11.66
N SER A 17 6.64 -4.84 12.77
CA SER A 17 5.34 -4.22 12.85
C SER A 17 5.62 -2.82 12.38
N ILE A 18 5.52 -2.66 11.06
CA ILE A 18 4.90 -1.54 10.39
C ILE A 18 5.00 -0.32 11.28
N HIS A 19 6.17 0.34 11.27
CA HIS A 19 6.25 1.70 11.76
C HIS A 19 5.46 2.51 10.74
N ALA A 20 4.14 2.46 10.84
CA ALA A 20 3.29 3.44 10.21
C ALA A 20 3.68 4.82 10.74
N TRP A 21 3.17 5.87 10.11
CA TRP A 21 3.12 7.22 10.66
C TRP A 21 2.21 7.28 11.90
N LYS A 22 2.44 6.42 12.89
CA LYS A 22 1.55 6.13 14.01
C LYS A 22 1.45 7.37 14.90
N GLY A 23 0.45 8.20 14.60
CA GLY A 23 0.14 9.44 15.31
C GLY A 23 0.26 10.71 14.45
N ASP A 24 0.93 10.65 13.30
CA ASP A 24 1.03 11.81 12.41
C ASP A 24 -0.24 11.91 11.53
N PRO A 25 -0.90 13.08 11.46
CA PRO A 25 -2.05 13.28 10.58
C PRO A 25 -1.66 13.11 9.11
N PHE A 26 -2.55 12.51 8.31
CA PHE A 26 -2.32 12.29 6.88
C PHE A 26 -1.90 13.58 6.15
N GLU A 27 -2.57 14.69 6.44
CA GLU A 27 -2.29 16.00 5.85
C GLU A 27 -0.90 16.53 6.20
N LYS A 28 -0.37 16.17 7.37
CA LYS A 28 1.00 16.51 7.76
C LYS A 28 2.00 15.73 6.91
N ILE A 29 1.79 14.42 6.72
CA ILE A 29 2.64 13.58 5.89
C ILE A 29 2.65 14.10 4.44
N LEU A 30 1.48 14.42 3.89
CA LEU A 30 1.37 15.02 2.55
C LEU A 30 2.16 16.33 2.44
N LYS A 31 2.10 17.19 3.46
CA LYS A 31 2.83 18.46 3.49
C LYS A 31 4.34 18.27 3.59
N ASP A 32 4.79 17.42 4.50
CA ASP A 32 6.22 17.22 4.79
C ASP A 32 6.97 16.65 3.58
N TYR A 33 6.31 15.77 2.82
CA TYR A 33 6.87 15.14 1.62
C TYR A 33 6.39 15.74 0.30
N LYS A 34 5.57 16.81 0.36
CA LYS A 34 5.00 17.49 -0.81
C LYS A 34 4.25 16.53 -1.74
N PHE A 35 3.42 15.65 -1.18
CA PHE A 35 2.53 14.81 -1.97
C PHE A 35 1.27 15.57 -2.37
N GLN A 36 0.67 15.18 -3.49
CA GLN A 36 -0.62 15.70 -3.94
C GLN A 36 -1.71 14.69 -3.59
N PHE A 37 -2.78 15.18 -2.96
CA PHE A 37 -3.96 14.38 -2.64
C PHE A 37 -5.24 15.14 -2.95
N SER A 38 -6.11 14.56 -3.75
CA SER A 38 -7.49 15.01 -3.93
C SER A 38 -8.39 13.84 -4.31
N PHE A 39 -9.69 13.96 -4.11
CA PHE A 39 -10.66 12.96 -4.55
C PHE A 39 -11.97 13.63 -4.98
N GLY A 40 -12.69 12.97 -5.89
CA GLY A 40 -13.93 13.47 -6.48
C GLY A 40 -15.08 13.61 -5.48
N LYS A 41 -16.05 14.46 -5.81
CA LYS A 41 -17.23 14.75 -4.95
C LYS A 41 -18.08 13.53 -4.63
N ASP A 42 -17.96 12.43 -5.38
CA ASP A 42 -18.75 11.21 -5.19
C ASP A 42 -18.16 10.29 -4.12
N PHE A 43 -17.01 10.67 -3.57
CA PHE A 43 -16.41 10.05 -2.40
C PHE A 43 -16.62 10.89 -1.13
N LYS A 44 -16.51 10.23 0.02
CA LYS A 44 -16.45 10.86 1.33
C LYS A 44 -15.35 10.22 2.17
N SER A 45 -14.66 11.02 2.98
CA SER A 45 -13.74 10.50 3.98
C SER A 45 -14.45 9.54 4.94
N THR A 46 -13.73 8.53 5.42
CA THR A 46 -14.22 7.57 6.40
C THR A 46 -13.15 7.28 7.44
N LYS A 47 -13.57 6.76 8.60
CA LYS A 47 -12.66 6.49 9.71
C LYS A 47 -11.65 5.40 9.32
N VAL A 48 -10.38 5.65 9.64
CA VAL A 48 -9.35 4.59 9.65
C VAL A 48 -9.73 3.54 10.68
N LYS A 49 -9.73 2.27 10.26
CA LYS A 49 -10.01 1.11 11.09
C LYS A 49 -8.69 0.52 11.52
N GLU A 50 -8.61 0.17 12.80
CA GLU A 50 -7.50 -0.64 13.28
C GLU A 50 -7.51 -1.97 12.55
N ASN A 51 -6.32 -2.41 12.13
CA ASN A 51 -6.15 -3.61 11.36
C ASN A 51 -4.85 -4.33 11.77
N PRO A 52 -4.90 -5.63 12.11
CA PRO A 52 -3.73 -6.35 12.56
C PRO A 52 -2.77 -6.73 11.42
N ASN A 53 -3.21 -6.68 10.16
CA ASN A 53 -2.42 -7.13 9.01
C ASN A 53 -1.71 -5.97 8.31
N LEU A 54 -2.38 -4.84 8.14
CA LEU A 54 -1.84 -3.66 7.46
C LEU A 54 -2.49 -2.38 7.96
N TYR A 55 -1.67 -1.45 8.43
CA TYR A 55 -2.11 -0.10 8.73
C TYR A 55 -2.32 0.72 7.44
N TYR A 56 -3.20 1.73 7.49
CA TYR A 56 -3.38 2.70 6.42
C TYR A 56 -3.65 4.09 7.00
N ASP A 57 -3.16 5.13 6.33
CA ASP A 57 -3.15 6.51 6.84
C ASP A 57 -4.47 7.25 6.59
N TYR A 58 -5.18 6.90 5.51
CA TYR A 58 -6.41 7.58 5.12
C TYR A 58 -7.37 6.66 4.38
N ALA A 59 -8.68 6.95 4.43
CA ALA A 59 -9.66 6.22 3.64
C ALA A 59 -10.83 7.08 3.17
N ILE A 60 -11.34 6.72 1.99
CA ILE A 60 -12.56 7.27 1.41
C ILE A 60 -13.50 6.14 0.98
N LYS A 61 -14.80 6.45 0.90
CA LYS A 61 -15.85 5.56 0.38
C LYS A 61 -16.64 6.25 -0.70
N HIS A 62 -16.97 5.51 -1.75
CA HIS A 62 -17.96 5.98 -2.71
C HIS A 62 -19.33 6.12 -2.02
N LYS A 63 -20.10 7.16 -2.37
CA LYS A 63 -21.37 7.47 -1.71
C LYS A 63 -22.47 6.44 -1.99
N SER A 64 -22.45 5.79 -3.15
CA SER A 64 -23.52 4.88 -3.60
C SER A 64 -23.05 3.50 -4.06
N LYS A 65 -21.74 3.30 -4.30
CA LYS A 65 -21.19 2.07 -4.86
C LYS A 65 -20.39 1.34 -3.80
N LYS A 66 -20.25 0.01 -3.96
CA LYS A 66 -19.46 -0.81 -3.04
C LYS A 66 -17.96 -0.69 -3.37
N LEU A 67 -17.41 0.48 -3.07
CA LEU A 67 -16.01 0.84 -3.25
C LEU A 67 -15.50 1.60 -2.02
N GLU A 68 -14.44 1.09 -1.42
CA GLU A 68 -13.64 1.76 -0.39
C GLU A 68 -12.21 1.86 -0.89
N ILE A 69 -11.58 3.02 -0.74
CA ILE A 69 -10.19 3.25 -1.14
C ILE A 69 -9.42 3.64 0.10
N ARG A 70 -8.32 2.93 0.36
CA ARG A 70 -7.44 3.15 1.49
C ARG A 70 -6.07 3.54 0.98
N TYR A 71 -5.48 4.53 1.63
CA TYR A 71 -4.17 5.06 1.27
C TYR A 71 -3.19 4.71 2.37
N PHE A 72 -2.04 4.19 1.97
CA PHE A 72 -0.92 3.91 2.84
C PHE A 72 0.32 4.60 2.24
N ILE A 73 1.03 5.35 3.06
CA ILE A 73 2.30 5.97 2.73
C ILE A 73 3.37 5.19 3.51
N GLY A 74 4.31 4.59 2.79
CA GLY A 74 5.43 3.89 3.39
C GLY A 74 6.29 4.80 4.27
N LEU A 75 7.26 4.21 4.97
CA LEU A 75 8.34 5.03 5.51
C LEU A 75 9.41 5.24 4.44
N PRO A 76 10.15 6.37 4.49
CA PRO A 76 11.37 6.49 3.72
C PRO A 76 12.32 5.33 4.04
N ALA A 77 13.04 4.85 3.02
CA ALA A 77 14.12 3.90 3.25
C ALA A 77 15.12 4.45 4.28
N PRO A 78 15.59 3.64 5.25
CA PRO A 78 16.56 4.09 6.22
C PRO A 78 17.86 4.46 5.51
N LYS A 79 18.54 5.50 5.99
CA LYS A 79 19.88 5.85 5.50
C LYS A 79 20.91 5.07 6.31
N ILE A 80 21.50 4.04 5.71
CA ILE A 80 22.54 3.21 6.32
C ILE A 80 23.79 3.33 5.45
N ASP A 81 24.90 3.75 6.04
CA ASP A 81 26.16 3.94 5.32
C ASP A 81 26.58 2.65 4.57
N GLY A 82 26.89 2.81 3.28
CA GLY A 82 27.31 1.71 2.41
C GLY A 82 26.18 0.86 1.84
N ILE A 83 24.91 1.13 2.18
CA ILE A 83 23.74 0.42 1.62
C ILE A 83 22.95 1.36 0.72
N ASP A 84 22.80 0.98 -0.55
CA ASP A 84 21.96 1.65 -1.52
C ASP A 84 20.68 0.83 -1.74
N PHE A 85 19.61 1.19 -1.02
CA PHE A 85 18.34 0.48 -1.07
C PHE A 85 17.69 0.50 -2.46
N GLU A 86 17.99 1.50 -3.28
CA GLU A 86 17.51 1.59 -4.66
C GLU A 86 18.05 0.43 -5.51
N LYS A 87 19.34 0.10 -5.36
CA LYS A 87 19.98 -1.00 -6.09
C LYS A 87 19.45 -2.38 -5.70
N THR A 88 18.89 -2.50 -4.49
CA THR A 88 18.28 -3.74 -4.01
C THR A 88 16.84 -3.92 -4.46
N GLU A 89 16.23 -2.89 -5.06
CA GLU A 89 14.82 -2.84 -5.45
C GLU A 89 13.86 -3.25 -4.31
N LEU A 90 14.21 -2.90 -3.07
CA LEU A 90 13.47 -3.30 -1.87
C LEU A 90 12.00 -2.85 -1.92
N TYR A 91 11.72 -1.71 -2.58
CA TYR A 91 10.37 -1.19 -2.81
C TYR A 91 9.46 -2.21 -3.53
N LYS A 92 9.98 -3.02 -4.46
CA LYS A 92 9.19 -4.06 -5.14
C LYS A 92 8.77 -5.17 -4.18
N GLN A 93 9.69 -5.59 -3.30
CA GLN A 93 9.42 -6.60 -2.28
C GLN A 93 8.45 -6.09 -1.21
N GLN A 94 8.59 -4.82 -0.81
CA GLN A 94 7.66 -4.15 0.10
C GLN A 94 6.27 -4.04 -0.52
N ALA A 95 6.17 -3.73 -1.81
CA ALA A 95 4.90 -3.67 -2.50
C ALA A 95 4.20 -5.04 -2.58
N LEU A 96 4.95 -6.10 -2.91
CA LEU A 96 4.42 -7.46 -2.89
C LEU A 96 3.98 -7.89 -1.48
N THR A 97 4.77 -7.57 -0.45
CA THR A 97 4.43 -7.85 0.95
C THR A 97 3.18 -7.10 1.38
N THR A 98 3.02 -5.84 0.96
CA THR A 98 1.81 -5.05 1.21
C THR A 98 0.58 -5.69 0.60
N ALA A 99 0.67 -6.15 -0.67
CA ALA A 99 -0.40 -6.91 -1.30
C ALA A 99 -0.69 -8.24 -0.57
N ALA A 100 0.35 -8.96 -0.15
CA ALA A 100 0.22 -10.19 0.63
C ALA A 100 -0.48 -9.96 1.99
N ASN A 101 -0.24 -8.82 2.65
CA ASN A 101 -0.94 -8.50 3.90
C ASN A 101 -2.44 -8.27 3.69
N VAL A 102 -2.86 -7.77 2.52
CA VAL A 102 -4.27 -7.57 2.16
C VAL A 102 -5.01 -8.90 1.92
N CYS A 103 -4.36 -9.91 1.37
CA CYS A 103 -4.98 -11.20 1.04
C CYS A 103 -4.54 -12.40 1.91
N GLN A 104 -3.55 -12.22 2.79
CA GLN A 104 -2.93 -13.29 3.59
C GLN A 104 -2.52 -14.53 2.76
N CYS A 105 -2.24 -14.36 1.45
CA CYS A 105 -1.94 -15.45 0.53
C CYS A 105 -1.10 -14.93 -0.64
N MET A 106 0.16 -15.36 -0.72
CA MET A 106 1.08 -14.92 -1.78
C MET A 106 0.82 -15.62 -3.13
N ASP A 107 0.37 -16.88 -3.10
CA ASP A 107 0.24 -17.73 -4.30
C ASP A 107 -0.83 -17.25 -5.30
N ARG A 108 -1.70 -16.32 -4.89
CA ARG A 108 -2.83 -15.82 -5.68
C ARG A 108 -2.69 -14.36 -6.10
N ILE A 109 -1.54 -13.74 -5.82
CA ILE A 109 -1.28 -12.36 -6.22
C ILE A 109 -0.93 -12.34 -7.71
N ARG A 110 -1.73 -11.61 -8.50
CA ARG A 110 -1.36 -11.30 -9.88
C ARG A 110 -0.75 -9.90 -9.93
N THR A 111 0.42 -9.78 -10.53
CA THR A 111 1.15 -8.52 -10.61
C THR A 111 1.17 -8.02 -12.04
N ASN A 112 1.03 -6.72 -12.23
CA ASN A 112 1.22 -6.05 -13.52
C ASN A 112 1.94 -4.72 -13.31
N ASP A 113 3.12 -4.57 -13.91
CA ASP A 113 3.82 -3.28 -13.92
C ASP A 113 2.96 -2.24 -14.66
N LEU A 114 2.99 -1.01 -14.16
CA LEU A 114 2.36 0.13 -14.84
C LEU A 114 3.19 0.51 -16.07
N SER A 115 2.52 0.98 -17.13
CA SER A 115 3.24 1.51 -18.29
C SER A 115 4.06 2.75 -17.90
N ILE A 116 5.11 3.04 -18.67
CA ILE A 116 5.95 4.23 -18.48
C ILE A 116 5.08 5.50 -18.48
N ASP A 117 4.10 5.59 -19.37
CA ASP A 117 3.16 6.72 -19.44
C ASP A 117 2.33 6.86 -18.16
N THR A 118 1.87 5.74 -17.60
CA THR A 118 1.08 5.74 -16.36
C THR A 118 1.96 6.15 -15.17
N VAL A 119 3.17 5.62 -15.08
CA VAL A 119 4.16 5.97 -14.03
C VAL A 119 4.47 7.47 -14.08
N ALA A 120 4.60 8.05 -15.27
CA ALA A 120 4.83 9.48 -15.44
C ALA A 120 3.68 10.35 -14.89
N LEU A 121 2.42 9.91 -14.99
CA LEU A 121 1.27 10.63 -14.42
C LEU A 121 1.33 10.75 -12.89
N PHE A 122 1.99 9.79 -12.22
CA PHE A 122 2.27 9.84 -10.78
C PHE A 122 3.49 10.71 -10.42
N ASN A 123 4.22 11.24 -11.41
CA ASN A 123 5.56 11.79 -11.25
C ASN A 123 6.53 10.80 -10.59
N ALA A 124 6.33 9.50 -10.80
CA ALA A 124 7.08 8.41 -10.17
C ALA A 124 8.17 7.86 -11.10
N GLU A 125 8.95 6.89 -10.60
CA GLU A 125 10.02 6.20 -11.35
C GLU A 125 9.69 4.71 -11.56
N TRP A 126 8.84 4.15 -10.71
CA TRP A 126 8.27 2.80 -10.88
C TRP A 126 6.85 2.74 -10.33
N GLY A 127 6.06 1.78 -10.83
CA GLY A 127 4.80 1.40 -10.19
C GLY A 127 4.22 0.10 -10.72
N ALA A 128 3.38 -0.53 -9.92
CA ALA A 128 2.72 -1.79 -10.26
C ALA A 128 1.33 -1.90 -9.61
N ASN A 129 0.47 -2.68 -10.23
CA ASN A 129 -0.79 -3.14 -9.68
C ASN A 129 -0.69 -4.60 -9.24
N PHE A 130 -1.22 -4.89 -8.05
CA PHE A 130 -1.37 -6.24 -7.51
C PHE A 130 -2.87 -6.52 -7.34
N TYR A 131 -3.36 -7.56 -8.03
CA TYR A 131 -4.76 -7.98 -7.99
C TYR A 131 -4.88 -9.18 -7.05
N VAL A 132 -5.73 -9.04 -6.03
CA VAL A 132 -5.85 -10.03 -4.95
C VAL A 132 -7.30 -10.22 -4.49
N GLU A 133 -7.58 -11.35 -3.84
CA GLU A 133 -8.81 -11.53 -3.05
C GLU A 133 -8.66 -10.82 -1.69
N ALA A 134 -9.73 -10.16 -1.23
CA ALA A 134 -9.72 -9.34 -0.02
C ALA A 134 -10.08 -10.17 1.23
N THR A 135 -9.35 -11.26 1.45
CA THR A 135 -9.65 -12.32 2.44
C THR A 135 -9.18 -12.01 3.86
N SER A 136 -8.34 -11.00 4.05
CA SER A 136 -7.86 -10.60 5.39
C SER A 136 -8.84 -9.69 6.12
N GLU A 137 -8.54 -9.40 7.38
CA GLU A 137 -9.23 -8.36 8.15
C GLU A 137 -9.17 -6.98 7.48
N PHE A 138 -8.13 -6.73 6.67
CA PHE A 138 -8.00 -5.50 5.92
C PHE A 138 -9.14 -5.41 4.91
N GLY A 139 -9.35 -6.47 4.15
CA GLY A 139 -10.40 -6.55 3.15
C GLY A 139 -11.82 -6.73 3.67
N ARG A 140 -12.02 -6.93 4.98
CA ARG A 140 -13.29 -7.41 5.54
C ARG A 140 -14.51 -6.63 5.03
N GLY A 141 -15.43 -7.37 4.41
CA GLY A 141 -16.66 -6.85 3.81
C GLY A 141 -16.57 -6.62 2.30
N PHE A 142 -15.41 -6.87 1.69
CA PHE A 142 -15.15 -6.80 0.26
C PHE A 142 -14.64 -8.14 -0.27
N LYS A 143 -14.84 -8.41 -1.57
CA LYS A 143 -14.39 -9.66 -2.21
C LYS A 143 -12.99 -9.55 -2.81
N TYR A 144 -12.67 -8.41 -3.41
CA TYR A 144 -11.46 -8.20 -4.20
C TYR A 144 -10.74 -6.93 -3.80
N SER A 145 -9.44 -6.88 -4.11
CA SER A 145 -8.63 -5.69 -3.97
C SER A 145 -7.68 -5.51 -5.15
N ILE A 146 -7.43 -4.24 -5.48
CA ILE A 146 -6.30 -3.81 -6.30
C ILE A 146 -5.41 -2.98 -5.39
N VAL A 147 -4.15 -3.37 -5.26
CA VAL A 147 -3.12 -2.57 -4.60
C VAL A 147 -2.27 -1.94 -5.68
N THR A 148 -2.31 -0.62 -5.80
CA THR A 148 -1.41 0.14 -6.66
C THR A 148 -0.27 0.67 -5.80
N ALA A 149 0.96 0.30 -6.12
CA ALA A 149 2.17 0.82 -5.50
C ALA A 149 2.93 1.68 -6.51
N VAL A 150 3.40 2.85 -6.08
CA VAL A 150 4.29 3.71 -6.86
C VAL A 150 5.48 4.15 -6.03
N HIS A 151 6.64 4.17 -6.68
CA HIS A 151 7.93 4.44 -6.05
C HIS A 151 8.62 5.61 -6.74
N LYS A 152 9.31 6.42 -5.93
CA LYS A 152 10.21 7.47 -6.38
C LYS A 152 11.40 7.53 -5.44
N LYS A 153 12.60 7.57 -6.01
CA LYS A 153 13.83 7.63 -5.26
C LYS A 153 13.82 8.72 -4.20
N ASP A 154 14.36 8.37 -3.03
CA ASP A 154 14.48 9.23 -1.85
C ASP A 154 13.16 9.71 -1.22
N LEU A 155 12.01 9.19 -1.67
CA LEU A 155 10.68 9.48 -1.11
C LEU A 155 10.00 8.20 -0.61
N PRO A 156 9.07 8.32 0.36
CA PRO A 156 8.15 7.25 0.70
C PRO A 156 7.41 6.67 -0.50
N ASP A 157 7.26 5.35 -0.52
CA ASP A 157 6.35 4.68 -1.46
C ASP A 157 4.90 5.05 -1.16
N LEU A 158 4.10 5.18 -2.23
CA LEU A 158 2.68 5.49 -2.12
C LEU A 158 1.87 4.26 -2.52
N TYR A 159 0.88 3.92 -1.68
CA TYR A 159 -0.02 2.79 -1.89
C TYR A 159 -1.47 3.27 -1.94
N THR A 160 -2.15 2.95 -3.04
CA THR A 160 -3.59 3.14 -3.18
C THR A 160 -4.26 1.78 -3.26
N ILE A 161 -5.10 1.46 -2.30
CA ILE A 161 -5.70 0.14 -2.12
C ILE A 161 -7.21 0.23 -2.33
N PHE A 162 -7.68 -0.29 -3.46
CA PHE A 162 -9.09 -0.35 -3.82
C PHE A 162 -9.70 -1.63 -3.25
N LEU A 163 -10.88 -1.53 -2.64
CA LEU A 163 -11.65 -2.65 -2.10
C LEU A 163 -13.06 -2.64 -2.69
N PHE A 164 -13.46 -3.73 -3.32
CA PHE A 164 -14.73 -3.84 -4.05
C PHE A 164 -15.21 -5.29 -4.17
N ASP A 165 -16.46 -5.48 -4.61
CA ASP A 165 -17.05 -6.82 -4.82
C ASP A 165 -17.12 -7.23 -6.29
N ASP A 166 -17.38 -6.25 -7.16
CA ASP A 166 -17.56 -6.45 -8.59
C ASP A 166 -16.84 -5.34 -9.36
N PHE A 167 -15.83 -5.70 -10.14
CA PHE A 167 -14.97 -4.73 -10.84
C PHE A 167 -15.75 -3.90 -11.85
N ASP A 168 -16.64 -4.52 -12.62
CA ASP A 168 -17.38 -3.83 -13.69
C ASP A 168 -18.29 -2.74 -13.13
N SER A 169 -18.88 -2.95 -11.94
CA SER A 169 -19.69 -1.93 -11.27
C SER A 169 -18.92 -0.69 -10.81
N VAL A 170 -17.60 -0.77 -10.61
CA VAL A 170 -16.77 0.31 -10.01
C VAL A 170 -15.58 0.76 -10.87
N LYS A 171 -15.41 0.19 -12.06
CA LYS A 171 -14.24 0.40 -12.91
C LYS A 171 -13.98 1.89 -13.18
N SER A 172 -15.02 2.65 -13.52
CA SER A 172 -14.90 4.08 -13.82
C SER A 172 -14.43 4.87 -12.60
N GLU A 173 -14.94 4.55 -11.42
CA GLU A 173 -14.56 5.20 -10.17
C GLU A 173 -13.13 4.85 -9.74
N ILE A 174 -12.69 3.62 -9.99
CA ILE A 174 -11.29 3.21 -9.79
C ILE A 174 -10.37 4.01 -10.72
N GLN A 175 -10.75 4.17 -12.00
CA GLN A 175 -9.97 4.93 -12.96
C GLN A 175 -9.87 6.43 -12.59
N GLU A 176 -10.99 7.04 -12.17
CA GLU A 176 -11.00 8.42 -11.68
C GLU A 176 -10.10 8.58 -10.45
N ALA A 177 -10.17 7.63 -9.52
CA ALA A 177 -9.45 7.69 -8.26
C ALA A 177 -7.98 7.24 -8.34
N ALA A 178 -7.53 6.66 -9.46
CA ALA A 178 -6.21 6.07 -9.62
C ALA A 178 -5.08 7.05 -9.30
N LEU A 179 -5.25 8.33 -9.64
CA LEU A 179 -4.27 9.40 -9.47
C LEU A 179 -4.57 10.32 -8.27
N ASN A 180 -5.46 9.91 -7.36
CA ASN A 180 -5.82 10.71 -6.19
C ASN A 180 -4.59 11.05 -5.35
N LEU A 181 -3.69 10.09 -5.14
CA LEU A 181 -2.44 10.24 -4.40
C LEU A 181 -1.25 10.11 -5.36
N LYS A 182 -0.40 11.14 -5.44
CA LYS A 182 0.80 11.13 -6.30
C LYS A 182 1.90 12.04 -5.78
N PHE A 183 3.11 11.88 -6.32
CA PHE A 183 4.22 12.80 -6.04
C PHE A 183 3.95 14.16 -6.69
N SER A 184 4.37 15.25 -6.05
CA SER A 184 4.39 16.55 -6.73
C SER A 184 5.38 16.52 -7.92
N PRO A 185 5.08 17.27 -8.99
CA PRO A 185 6.07 17.53 -10.04
C PRO A 185 7.30 18.23 -9.43
N LYS A 186 8.48 17.98 -10.00
CA LYS A 186 9.72 18.69 -9.64
C LYS A 186 9.65 20.16 -10.06
#